data_AF-A0A7W2YF78-F1
#
_entry.id   AF-A0A7W2YF78-F1
#
_cell.length_a   1.000
_cell.length_b   1.000
_cell.length_c   1.000
_cell.angle_alpha   90.00
_cell.angle_beta   90.00
_cell.angle_gamma   90.00
#
_symmetry.space_group_name_H-M   'P 1'
#
loop_
_entity.id
_entity.type
_entity.pdbx_description
1 polymer ?
#
loop_
_entity_poly.entity_id
_entity_poly.type
_entity_poly.pdbx_seq_one_letter_code
_entity_poly.pdbx_strand_id
1 'polypeptide(L)'
;MRRFNAPILTPLVVCILTLGLAACNGSDTESSVVTEATTNESTPADTSTDFVVEVDPFNFESDALISSIPTQTCTLSNGDETSCYKIDIAGVPSNYEIGVFCPQNITSTADEAGIWFDGTGEVYDITGDFILNLPTLYNDSHWQLYDEGTGLVNVTDTQESCDGAARPNVEEQYQNHCVECSIDYVDGGISESFLIPITPVATTQNSSIGNANVGVALNGVVLAAPAPVEAILGAYTIAAFDDCAGHINLVAGYHYHGEAGCSQTQIQSDGHAAMMGYALDGFGVFGMLNEDGLEPTDLDECRGHTDDTRGYHYHAADVSENMFIGCFKGATAR
;
A
#
# COMPACT_ATOMS: atom_id res chain seq x y z
N MET A 1 42.66 -24.60 37.91
CA MET A 1 42.54 -25.91 37.21
C MET A 1 41.34 -25.78 36.28
N ARG A 2 41.34 -25.91 34.96
CA ARG A 2 42.25 -26.40 33.91
C ARG A 2 42.28 -25.37 32.76
N ARG A 3 43.36 -25.42 31.97
CA ARG A 3 43.69 -24.56 30.81
C ARG A 3 43.46 -25.29 29.46
N PHE A 4 43.52 -24.49 28.38
CA PHE A 4 43.90 -24.80 26.98
C PHE A 4 42.80 -25.40 26.08
N ASN A 5 42.65 -25.07 24.79
CA ASN A 5 43.54 -24.41 23.81
C ASN A 5 42.72 -23.90 22.60
N ALA A 6 43.18 -22.82 21.94
CA ALA A 6 42.76 -22.40 20.60
C ALA A 6 43.82 -22.82 19.55
N PRO A 7 43.50 -22.87 18.24
CA PRO A 7 44.51 -22.83 17.20
C PRO A 7 44.43 -21.56 16.33
N ILE A 8 45.61 -20.98 16.12
CA ILE A 8 45.98 -19.98 15.10
C ILE A 8 46.69 -20.76 13.98
N LEU A 9 46.45 -20.45 12.69
CA LEU A 9 47.52 -20.46 11.67
C LEU A 9 47.17 -19.65 10.40
N THR A 10 48.22 -19.14 9.80
CA THR A 10 48.46 -18.00 8.88
C THR A 10 48.29 -18.24 7.36
N PRO A 11 48.40 -17.19 6.51
CA PRO A 11 48.00 -17.20 5.09
C PRO A 11 49.12 -17.61 4.12
N LEU A 12 48.74 -18.00 2.89
CA LEU A 12 49.66 -18.29 1.79
C LEU A 12 49.48 -17.28 0.66
N VAL A 13 50.53 -16.49 0.40
CA VAL A 13 50.71 -15.64 -0.78
C VAL A 13 51.61 -16.39 -1.76
N VAL A 14 51.23 -16.47 -3.03
CA VAL A 14 52.13 -16.86 -4.12
C VAL A 14 52.06 -15.80 -5.21
N CYS A 15 53.24 -15.35 -5.62
CA CYS A 15 53.48 -14.25 -6.54
C CYS A 15 54.51 -14.72 -7.59
N ILE A 16 54.53 -13.99 -8.71
CA ILE A 16 55.62 -13.85 -9.71
C ILE A 16 55.79 -14.98 -10.76
N LEU A 17 55.58 -14.72 -12.06
CA LEU A 17 56.61 -14.24 -13.00
C LEU A 17 56.12 -14.03 -14.44
N THR A 18 56.60 -12.91 -14.98
CA THR A 18 56.47 -12.31 -16.31
C THR A 18 57.45 -12.88 -17.34
N LEU A 19 57.18 -12.67 -18.63
CA LEU A 19 58.09 -12.44 -19.79
C LEU A 19 57.16 -12.36 -21.04
N GLY A 20 57.21 -11.46 -22.02
CA GLY A 20 58.15 -10.41 -22.42
C GLY A 20 58.46 -10.50 -23.94
N LEU A 21 58.37 -9.37 -24.66
CA LEU A 21 58.87 -9.02 -26.03
C LEU A 21 57.93 -9.35 -27.22
N ALA A 22 57.60 -8.51 -28.23
CA ALA A 22 58.02 -7.21 -28.81
C ALA A 22 58.53 -7.33 -30.27
N ALA A 23 57.80 -6.65 -31.16
CA ALA A 23 58.26 -5.76 -32.25
C ALA A 23 58.52 -6.23 -33.71
N CYS A 24 58.20 -5.27 -34.60
CA CYS A 24 58.66 -4.95 -35.96
C CYS A 24 57.88 -5.56 -37.14
N ASN A 25 57.71 -4.95 -38.31
CA ASN A 25 57.73 -3.57 -38.88
C ASN A 25 57.49 -3.77 -40.41
N GLY A 26 56.87 -2.84 -41.14
CA GLY A 26 56.87 -2.90 -42.61
C GLY A 26 55.90 -1.94 -43.31
N SER A 27 56.46 -0.90 -43.93
CA SER A 27 55.79 0.13 -44.74
C SER A 27 55.67 -0.26 -46.22
N ASP A 28 54.64 0.25 -46.92
CA ASP A 28 54.73 1.16 -48.09
C ASP A 28 53.54 1.03 -49.08
N THR A 29 52.89 2.18 -49.36
CA THR A 29 52.13 2.59 -50.58
C THR A 29 50.92 1.74 -51.01
N GLU A 30 49.75 2.24 -51.45
CA GLU A 30 49.43 3.40 -52.29
C GLU A 30 47.91 3.73 -52.15
N SER A 31 47.53 4.95 -52.56
CA SER A 31 46.19 5.53 -52.47
C SER A 31 45.10 4.77 -53.25
N SER A 32 43.93 4.58 -52.66
CA SER A 32 42.64 4.44 -53.37
C SER A 32 41.49 4.77 -52.42
N VAL A 33 40.84 5.92 -52.66
CA VAL A 33 39.59 6.29 -52.01
C VAL A 33 38.49 5.39 -52.56
N VAL A 34 37.92 4.54 -51.71
CA VAL A 34 36.64 3.87 -51.99
C VAL A 34 35.79 3.98 -50.73
N THR A 35 34.71 4.76 -50.86
CA THR A 35 33.67 4.92 -49.86
C THR A 35 32.82 3.66 -49.85
N GLU A 36 32.92 2.83 -48.82
CA GLU A 36 31.97 1.74 -48.59
C GLU A 36 31.24 1.92 -47.26
N ALA A 37 29.92 1.84 -47.37
CA ALA A 37 28.95 2.08 -46.32
C ALA A 37 29.13 1.08 -45.18
N THR A 38 29.30 1.59 -43.97
CA THR A 38 29.08 0.84 -42.74
C THR A 38 27.59 0.47 -42.67
N THR A 39 27.28 -0.77 -43.02
CA THR A 39 26.09 -1.46 -42.54
C THR A 39 26.21 -1.58 -41.03
N ASN A 40 25.57 -0.66 -40.30
CA ASN A 40 25.22 -0.91 -38.91
C ASN A 40 24.26 -2.10 -38.93
N GLU A 41 24.70 -3.23 -38.41
CA GLU A 41 23.79 -4.25 -37.87
C GLU A 41 23.03 -3.56 -36.73
N SER A 42 21.87 -3.00 -37.07
CA SER A 42 20.85 -2.68 -36.10
C SER A 42 20.38 -4.01 -35.53
N THR A 43 20.86 -4.36 -34.33
CA THR A 43 20.14 -5.25 -33.42
C THR A 43 18.67 -4.83 -33.46
N PRO A 44 17.70 -5.72 -33.72
CA PRO A 44 16.32 -5.35 -33.56
C PRO A 44 16.17 -4.90 -32.11
N ALA A 45 15.81 -3.63 -31.93
CA ALA A 45 15.23 -3.21 -30.66
C ALA A 45 14.03 -4.13 -30.46
N ASP A 46 14.12 -4.96 -29.44
CA ASP A 46 12.99 -5.73 -28.95
C ASP A 46 11.98 -4.71 -28.46
N THR A 47 11.11 -4.25 -29.36
CA THR A 47 9.87 -3.59 -28.99
C THR A 47 8.96 -4.68 -28.43
N SER A 48 9.30 -5.14 -27.22
CA SER A 48 8.29 -5.66 -26.29
C SER A 48 7.31 -4.51 -26.12
N THR A 49 6.22 -4.55 -26.85
CA THR A 49 4.99 -3.91 -26.38
C THR A 49 4.63 -4.68 -25.13
N ASP A 50 5.06 -4.17 -23.97
CA ASP A 50 4.79 -4.80 -22.69
C ASP A 50 3.29 -5.10 -22.60
N PHE A 51 2.97 -6.34 -22.29
CA PHE A 51 1.59 -6.78 -22.13
C PHE A 51 0.96 -6.00 -20.96
N VAL A 52 -0.12 -5.28 -21.25
CA VAL A 52 -0.88 -4.50 -20.27
C VAL A 52 -2.29 -5.03 -20.22
N VAL A 53 -2.78 -5.30 -19.01
CA VAL A 53 -4.17 -5.65 -18.75
C VAL A 53 -4.96 -4.38 -18.51
N GLU A 54 -6.06 -4.24 -19.23
CA GLU A 54 -7.00 -3.12 -19.04
C GLU A 54 -7.80 -3.30 -17.75
N VAL A 55 -8.25 -2.18 -17.20
CA VAL A 55 -9.22 -2.18 -16.10
C VAL A 55 -10.49 -2.89 -16.58
N ASP A 56 -10.89 -3.96 -15.91
CA ASP A 56 -12.16 -4.62 -16.12
C ASP A 56 -13.22 -4.05 -15.14
N PRO A 57 -14.22 -3.28 -15.61
CA PRO A 57 -15.27 -2.73 -14.77
C PRO A 57 -16.21 -3.80 -14.18
N PHE A 58 -16.19 -5.04 -14.72
CA PHE A 58 -17.00 -6.14 -14.20
C PHE A 58 -16.38 -6.84 -12.98
N ASN A 59 -15.17 -6.46 -12.58
CA ASN A 59 -14.55 -6.97 -11.35
C ASN A 59 -15.15 -6.37 -10.08
N PHE A 60 -15.84 -5.24 -10.17
CA PHE A 60 -16.50 -4.61 -9.02
C PHE A 60 -17.73 -5.40 -8.58
N GLU A 61 -17.89 -5.53 -7.26
CA GLU A 61 -19.06 -6.16 -6.64
C GLU A 61 -20.34 -5.34 -6.92
N SER A 62 -21.50 -5.99 -6.98
CA SER A 62 -22.74 -5.32 -7.40
C SER A 62 -23.13 -4.14 -6.52
N ASP A 63 -22.89 -4.27 -5.21
CA ASP A 63 -23.30 -3.28 -4.21
C ASP A 63 -22.15 -2.30 -3.89
N ALA A 64 -20.98 -2.46 -4.55
CA ALA A 64 -19.85 -1.55 -4.43
C ALA A 64 -20.09 -0.20 -5.11
N LEU A 65 -21.00 -0.15 -6.09
CA LEU A 65 -21.18 0.97 -7.00
C LEU A 65 -22.58 1.57 -6.90
N ILE A 66 -22.69 2.90 -6.96
CA ILE A 66 -23.99 3.59 -6.94
C ILE A 66 -24.58 3.78 -8.35
N SER A 67 -23.79 3.50 -9.39
CA SER A 67 -24.22 3.54 -10.78
C SER A 67 -23.32 2.69 -11.67
N SER A 68 -23.75 2.41 -12.91
CA SER A 68 -22.90 1.80 -13.93
C SER A 68 -21.70 2.69 -14.22
N ILE A 69 -20.52 2.11 -14.48
CA ILE A 69 -19.27 2.83 -14.76
C ILE A 69 -19.27 3.37 -16.21
N PRO A 70 -19.46 4.69 -16.46
CA PRO A 70 -19.32 5.24 -17.80
C PRO A 70 -17.85 5.43 -18.19
N THR A 71 -17.60 5.48 -19.49
CA THR A 71 -16.32 5.92 -20.06
C THR A 71 -16.37 7.40 -20.42
N GLN A 72 -15.29 8.12 -20.17
CA GLN A 72 -15.07 9.49 -20.62
C GLN A 72 -13.63 9.74 -21.03
N THR A 73 -13.38 10.80 -21.80
CA THR A 73 -12.01 11.26 -22.07
C THR A 73 -11.41 11.90 -20.82
N CYS A 74 -10.12 11.68 -20.59
CA CYS A 74 -9.35 12.22 -19.47
C CYS A 74 -7.91 12.54 -19.93
N THR A 75 -7.30 13.52 -19.26
CA THR A 75 -5.88 13.83 -19.40
C THR A 75 -5.09 13.14 -18.29
N LEU A 76 -4.07 12.37 -18.64
CA LEU A 76 -3.19 11.72 -17.69
C LEU A 76 -2.12 12.67 -17.14
N SER A 77 -1.48 12.28 -16.05
CA SER A 77 -0.48 13.09 -15.35
C SER A 77 0.77 13.38 -16.19
N ASN A 78 1.03 12.56 -17.22
CA ASN A 78 2.08 12.75 -18.23
C ASN A 78 1.65 13.64 -19.42
N GLY A 79 0.38 14.06 -19.48
CA GLY A 79 -0.20 14.90 -20.52
C GLY A 79 -0.89 14.16 -21.67
N ASP A 80 -0.90 12.83 -21.65
CA ASP A 80 -1.59 12.03 -22.67
C ASP A 80 -3.12 12.11 -22.50
N GLU A 81 -3.84 12.16 -23.61
CA GLU A 81 -5.31 12.05 -23.62
C GLU A 81 -5.71 10.59 -23.84
N THR A 82 -6.56 10.05 -22.98
CA THR A 82 -7.04 8.66 -23.08
C THR A 82 -8.52 8.52 -22.70
N SER A 83 -9.04 7.30 -22.73
CA SER A 83 -10.34 6.95 -22.14
C SER A 83 -10.14 6.47 -20.71
N CYS A 84 -10.91 7.03 -19.79
CA CYS A 84 -10.99 6.62 -18.40
C CYS A 84 -12.38 6.12 -18.06
N TYR A 85 -12.44 5.23 -17.07
CA TYR A 85 -13.66 4.95 -16.34
C TYR A 85 -13.90 6.00 -15.26
N LYS A 86 -15.16 6.45 -15.14
CA LYS A 86 -15.63 7.18 -13.95
C LYS A 86 -16.30 6.18 -13.02
N ILE A 87 -15.70 5.91 -11.88
CA ILE A 87 -16.16 4.89 -10.94
C ILE A 87 -16.77 5.60 -9.75
N ASP A 88 -18.08 5.45 -9.55
CA ASP A 88 -18.82 6.06 -8.46
C ASP A 88 -19.12 4.98 -7.41
N ILE A 89 -18.37 4.99 -6.30
CA ILE A 89 -18.51 3.99 -5.22
C ILE A 89 -19.63 4.35 -4.23
N ALA A 90 -20.13 3.34 -3.53
CA ALA A 90 -21.06 3.51 -2.42
C ALA A 90 -20.40 4.06 -1.15
N GLY A 91 -19.10 3.81 -0.94
CA GLY A 91 -18.37 4.27 0.25
C GLY A 91 -18.60 3.42 1.50
N VAL A 92 -18.94 2.15 1.29
CA VAL A 92 -19.19 1.12 2.32
C VAL A 92 -18.85 -0.24 1.71
N PRO A 93 -18.24 -1.19 2.46
CA PRO A 93 -17.92 -2.50 1.93
C PRO A 93 -19.19 -3.27 1.56
N SER A 94 -19.21 -3.80 0.34
CA SER A 94 -20.34 -4.57 -0.20
C SER A 94 -20.37 -6.04 0.22
N ASN A 95 -19.27 -6.57 0.76
CA ASN A 95 -19.08 -7.99 0.98
C ASN A 95 -19.02 -8.41 2.45
N TYR A 96 -19.01 -7.47 3.40
CA TYR A 96 -19.02 -7.75 4.83
C TYR A 96 -19.59 -6.58 5.64
N GLU A 97 -19.93 -6.85 6.89
CA GLU A 97 -20.37 -5.84 7.86
C GLU A 97 -19.16 -5.26 8.59
N ILE A 98 -19.08 -3.92 8.68
CA ILE A 98 -18.00 -3.21 9.37
C ILE A 98 -17.84 -3.74 10.80
N GLY A 99 -16.60 -4.01 11.18
CA GLY A 99 -16.25 -4.63 12.46
C GLY A 99 -16.32 -3.69 13.66
N VAL A 100 -15.84 -4.18 14.80
CA VAL A 100 -15.67 -3.37 16.01
C VAL A 100 -14.36 -2.58 15.88
N PHE A 101 -14.36 -1.32 16.33
CA PHE A 101 -13.17 -0.49 16.41
C PHE A 101 -12.65 -0.48 17.84
N CYS A 102 -13.22 0.34 18.72
CA CYS A 102 -12.69 0.54 20.06
C CYS A 102 -13.18 -0.51 21.07
N PRO A 103 -12.28 -1.04 21.92
CA PRO A 103 -12.70 -1.83 23.09
C PRO A 103 -13.54 -0.96 24.04
N GLN A 104 -14.54 -1.56 24.67
CA GLN A 104 -15.39 -0.82 25.62
C GLN A 104 -14.82 -0.85 27.06
N ASN A 105 -13.93 -1.80 27.37
CA ASN A 105 -13.36 -1.95 28.72
C ASN A 105 -11.91 -2.46 28.67
N ILE A 106 -11.16 -2.19 29.73
CA ILE A 106 -9.81 -2.75 29.95
C ILE A 106 -9.77 -4.28 30.13
N THR A 107 -10.90 -4.97 30.06
CA THR A 107 -10.98 -6.43 29.99
C THR A 107 -11.37 -6.96 28.61
N SER A 108 -11.57 -6.09 27.61
CA SER A 108 -11.95 -6.49 26.25
C SER A 108 -10.87 -7.37 25.62
N THR A 109 -11.31 -8.42 24.94
CA THR A 109 -10.46 -9.35 24.19
C THR A 109 -10.36 -8.95 22.72
N ALA A 110 -9.53 -9.65 21.93
CA ALA A 110 -9.35 -9.36 20.51
C ALA A 110 -10.66 -9.46 19.71
N ASP A 111 -11.55 -10.40 20.04
CA ASP A 111 -12.86 -10.51 19.37
C ASP A 111 -13.83 -9.34 19.68
N GLU A 112 -13.47 -8.45 20.62
CA GLU A 112 -14.28 -7.32 21.09
C GLU A 112 -13.61 -5.97 20.79
N ALA A 113 -12.57 -5.96 19.97
CA ALA A 113 -11.75 -4.81 19.66
C ALA A 113 -11.21 -4.95 18.23
N GLY A 114 -10.89 -3.84 17.58
CA GLY A 114 -10.20 -3.87 16.31
C GLY A 114 -8.68 -3.87 16.50
N ILE A 115 -8.00 -3.26 15.53
CA ILE A 115 -6.53 -3.20 15.48
C ILE A 115 -6.00 -1.76 15.46
N TRP A 116 -4.71 -1.65 15.77
CA TRP A 116 -3.92 -0.43 15.63
C TRP A 116 -2.52 -0.77 15.14
N PHE A 117 -1.94 0.06 14.29
CA PHE A 117 -0.52 0.01 13.95
C PHE A 117 0.11 1.37 14.23
N ASP A 118 1.29 1.36 14.83
CA ASP A 118 1.99 2.57 15.30
C ASP A 118 3.13 3.01 14.34
N GLY A 119 3.22 2.39 13.17
CA GLY A 119 4.24 2.68 12.17
C GLY A 119 5.65 2.16 12.54
N THR A 120 5.77 1.38 13.62
CA THR A 120 7.04 0.71 13.97
C THR A 120 7.24 -0.64 13.29
N GLY A 121 6.25 -1.10 12.52
CA GLY A 121 6.21 -2.43 11.91
C GLY A 121 5.45 -3.47 12.75
N GLU A 122 4.71 -3.04 13.77
CA GLU A 122 3.82 -3.91 14.56
C GLU A 122 2.34 -3.54 14.33
N VAL A 123 1.49 -4.57 14.36
CA VAL A 123 0.02 -4.45 14.43
C VAL A 123 -0.41 -5.04 15.77
N TYR A 124 -1.26 -4.31 16.48
CA TYR A 124 -1.78 -4.69 17.79
C TYR A 124 -3.28 -4.88 17.71
N ASP A 125 -3.78 -5.97 18.28
CA ASP A 125 -5.18 -6.01 18.73
C ASP A 125 -5.32 -5.01 19.87
N ILE A 126 -6.23 -4.04 19.75
CA ILE A 126 -6.43 -3.00 20.77
C ILE A 126 -7.28 -3.50 21.93
N THR A 127 -6.88 -4.64 22.48
CA THR A 127 -7.46 -5.26 23.67
C THR A 127 -7.35 -4.36 24.91
N GLY A 128 -8.04 -4.75 25.98
CA GLY A 128 -7.87 -4.10 27.28
C GLY A 128 -6.43 -4.10 27.79
N ASP A 129 -5.68 -5.19 27.57
CA ASP A 129 -4.26 -5.29 27.91
C ASP A 129 -3.41 -4.29 27.12
N PHE A 130 -3.72 -4.07 25.83
CA PHE A 130 -3.09 -3.03 25.02
C PHE A 130 -3.34 -1.64 25.62
N ILE A 131 -4.60 -1.32 25.93
CA ILE A 131 -4.98 -0.02 26.52
C ILE A 131 -4.25 0.24 27.84
N LEU A 132 -4.16 -0.77 28.71
CA LEU A 132 -3.42 -0.68 29.98
C LEU A 132 -1.91 -0.50 29.78
N ASN A 133 -1.36 -1.02 28.67
CA ASN A 133 0.07 -1.01 28.40
C ASN A 133 0.55 0.25 27.66
N LEU A 134 -0.34 1.11 27.14
CA LEU A 134 0.01 2.33 26.40
C LEU A 134 1.11 3.19 27.06
N PRO A 135 1.08 3.45 28.40
CA PRO A 135 2.15 4.21 29.05
C PRO A 135 3.53 3.56 28.97
N THR A 136 3.57 2.23 28.98
CA THR A 136 4.82 1.47 28.88
C THR A 136 5.26 1.35 27.44
N LEU A 137 4.32 1.07 26.53
CA LEU A 137 4.57 0.94 25.09
C LEU A 137 5.21 2.20 24.52
N TYR A 138 4.65 3.36 24.83
CA TYR A 138 5.15 4.65 24.35
C TYR A 138 6.07 5.37 25.34
N ASN A 139 6.39 4.75 26.48
CA ASN A 139 7.24 5.31 27.53
C ASN A 139 6.80 6.72 27.98
N ASP A 140 5.49 6.90 28.17
CA ASP A 140 4.89 8.17 28.57
C ASP A 140 3.66 7.94 29.46
N SER A 141 3.73 8.39 30.71
CA SER A 141 2.62 8.27 31.67
C SER A 141 1.40 9.15 31.37
N HIS A 142 1.46 10.01 30.35
CA HIS A 142 0.32 10.83 29.94
C HIS A 142 -0.79 10.04 29.24
N TRP A 143 -0.47 8.85 28.71
CA TRP A 143 -1.46 7.93 28.15
C TRP A 143 -2.42 7.41 29.23
N GLN A 144 -3.70 7.76 29.14
CA GLN A 144 -4.75 7.32 30.06
C GLN A 144 -6.09 7.21 29.32
N LEU A 145 -6.20 6.23 28.41
CA LEU A 145 -7.39 6.04 27.54
C LEU A 145 -8.60 5.46 28.25
N TYR A 146 -8.59 5.33 29.58
CA TYR A 146 -9.67 4.71 30.33
C TYR A 146 -9.89 5.42 31.67
N ASP A 147 -11.09 5.28 32.21
CA ASP A 147 -11.41 5.73 33.56
C ASP A 147 -10.89 4.70 34.59
N GLU A 148 -9.97 5.10 35.47
CA GLU A 148 -9.35 4.20 36.46
C GLU A 148 -10.34 3.62 37.48
N GLY A 149 -11.44 4.30 37.74
CA GLY A 149 -12.44 3.87 38.73
C GLY A 149 -13.35 2.76 38.21
N THR A 150 -13.61 2.74 36.92
CA THR A 150 -14.59 1.86 36.26
C THR A 150 -13.96 0.87 35.28
N GLY A 151 -12.77 1.17 34.76
CA GLY A 151 -12.11 0.43 33.70
C GLY A 151 -12.74 0.63 32.32
N LEU A 152 -13.69 1.57 32.16
CA LEU A 152 -14.28 1.89 30.86
C LEU A 152 -13.27 2.66 30.02
N VAL A 153 -13.14 2.28 28.75
CA VAL A 153 -12.30 3.00 27.79
C VAL A 153 -13.02 4.28 27.37
N ASN A 154 -12.28 5.37 27.23
CA ASN A 154 -12.75 6.64 26.72
C ASN A 154 -12.90 6.51 25.20
N VAL A 155 -14.13 6.24 24.74
CA VAL A 155 -14.45 6.04 23.33
C VAL A 155 -15.19 7.27 22.79
N THR A 156 -14.93 7.67 21.55
CA THR A 156 -15.67 8.77 20.89
C THR A 156 -17.04 8.32 20.37
N ASP A 157 -17.99 8.10 21.28
CA ASP A 157 -19.30 7.49 21.00
C ASP A 157 -20.37 8.45 20.45
N THR A 158 -20.00 9.69 20.11
CA THR A 158 -20.88 10.68 19.46
C THR A 158 -20.24 11.27 18.21
N GLN A 159 -21.06 11.77 17.28
CA GLN A 159 -20.59 12.50 16.11
C GLN A 159 -19.71 13.71 16.46
N GLU A 160 -20.03 14.43 17.55
CA GLU A 160 -19.25 15.58 18.00
C GLU A 160 -17.87 15.15 18.53
N SER A 161 -17.82 14.10 19.36
CA SER A 161 -16.55 13.60 19.89
C SER A 161 -15.67 13.01 18.80
N CYS A 162 -16.26 12.33 17.81
CA CYS A 162 -15.49 11.71 16.75
C CYS A 162 -14.91 12.76 15.80
N ASP A 163 -15.67 13.81 15.43
CA ASP A 163 -15.17 14.97 14.67
C ASP A 163 -14.08 15.73 15.43
N GLY A 164 -14.26 15.88 16.75
CA GLY A 164 -13.32 16.55 17.64
C GLY A 164 -11.97 15.84 17.76
N ALA A 165 -11.97 14.51 17.73
CA ALA A 165 -10.77 13.69 17.87
C ALA A 165 -10.12 13.28 16.53
N ALA A 166 -10.88 13.17 15.44
CA ALA A 166 -10.40 12.74 14.12
C ALA A 166 -9.86 13.91 13.28
N ARG A 167 -8.99 14.75 13.85
CA ARG A 167 -8.45 15.94 13.19
C ARG A 167 -7.02 16.28 13.63
N PRO A 168 -6.22 17.02 12.83
CA PRO A 168 -4.82 17.28 13.16
C PRO A 168 -4.57 18.04 14.47
N ASN A 169 -5.51 18.90 14.88
CA ASN A 169 -5.40 19.71 16.11
C ASN A 169 -6.49 19.27 17.10
N VAL A 170 -6.23 18.16 17.79
CA VAL A 170 -7.15 17.59 18.79
C VAL A 170 -7.16 18.46 20.04
N GLU A 171 -8.36 18.89 20.45
CA GLU A 171 -8.55 19.64 21.70
C GLU A 171 -8.32 18.73 22.91
N GLU A 172 -7.84 19.29 24.02
CA GLU A 172 -7.47 18.55 25.24
C GLU A 172 -8.57 17.60 25.72
N GLN A 173 -9.85 17.99 25.60
CA GLN A 173 -10.99 17.16 26.00
C GLN A 173 -11.20 15.90 25.15
N TYR A 174 -10.62 15.84 23.94
CA TYR A 174 -10.69 14.71 23.01
C TYR A 174 -9.38 13.92 22.94
N GLN A 175 -8.33 14.37 23.65
CA GLN A 175 -7.12 13.58 23.85
C GLN A 175 -7.42 12.42 24.81
N ASN A 176 -6.55 11.41 24.83
CA ASN A 176 -6.72 10.19 25.63
C ASN A 176 -8.04 9.46 25.34
N HIS A 177 -8.41 9.40 24.06
CA HIS A 177 -9.56 8.63 23.57
C HIS A 177 -9.11 7.58 22.56
N CYS A 178 -9.79 6.44 22.60
CA CYS A 178 -9.90 5.59 21.42
C CYS A 178 -10.92 6.22 20.48
N VAL A 179 -10.49 6.51 19.26
CA VAL A 179 -11.27 7.25 18.26
C VAL A 179 -11.94 6.26 17.34
N GLU A 180 -13.26 6.29 17.34
CA GLU A 180 -14.12 5.61 16.38
C GLU A 180 -15.23 6.57 15.91
N CYS A 181 -15.65 6.43 14.66
CA CYS A 181 -16.86 7.08 14.14
C CYS A 181 -17.87 5.99 13.76
N SER A 182 -19.16 6.24 13.95
CA SER A 182 -20.22 5.35 13.43
C SER A 182 -20.49 5.63 11.96
N ILE A 183 -20.78 4.58 11.19
CA ILE A 183 -21.21 4.71 9.79
C ILE A 183 -22.55 5.45 9.67
N ASP A 184 -23.37 5.43 10.72
CA ASP A 184 -24.64 6.16 10.78
C ASP A 184 -24.43 7.68 10.78
N TYR A 185 -23.26 8.17 11.18
CA TYR A 185 -22.94 9.60 11.15
C TYR A 185 -22.76 10.13 9.72
N VAL A 186 -22.59 9.22 8.75
CA VAL A 186 -22.39 9.50 7.33
C VAL A 186 -23.44 8.79 6.47
N ASP A 187 -24.66 8.63 7.01
CA ASP A 187 -25.82 8.07 6.29
C ASP A 187 -25.57 6.68 5.65
N GLY A 188 -24.70 5.86 6.24
CA GLY A 188 -24.37 4.52 5.74
C GLY A 188 -23.20 4.47 4.76
N GLY A 189 -22.57 5.59 4.43
CA GLY A 189 -21.38 5.67 3.57
C GLY A 189 -21.27 7.00 2.82
N ILE A 190 -20.05 7.37 2.44
CA ILE A 190 -19.80 8.56 1.61
C ILE A 190 -19.41 8.11 0.21
N SER A 191 -20.27 8.42 -0.77
CA SER A 191 -19.95 8.14 -2.17
C SER A 191 -18.81 9.03 -2.67
N GLU A 192 -17.87 8.44 -3.40
CA GLU A 192 -16.75 9.14 -4.05
C GLU A 192 -16.64 8.74 -5.53
N SER A 193 -16.15 9.67 -6.36
CA SER A 193 -15.96 9.47 -7.80
C SER A 193 -14.46 9.39 -8.13
N PHE A 194 -14.05 8.29 -8.76
CA PHE A 194 -12.68 8.09 -9.23
C PHE A 194 -12.62 8.13 -10.76
N LEU A 195 -11.51 8.66 -11.28
CA LEU A 195 -11.16 8.57 -12.70
C LEU A 195 -9.94 7.67 -12.83
N ILE A 196 -10.10 6.54 -13.52
CA ILE A 196 -9.03 5.56 -13.71
C ILE A 196 -8.86 5.29 -15.22
N PRO A 197 -7.63 5.35 -15.78
CA PRO A 197 -7.41 5.01 -17.19
C PRO A 197 -7.84 3.58 -17.50
N ILE A 198 -8.55 3.38 -18.60
CA ILE A 198 -8.97 2.03 -19.03
C ILE A 198 -7.74 1.17 -19.34
N THR A 199 -6.80 1.74 -20.10
CA THR A 199 -5.53 1.11 -20.42
C THR A 199 -4.43 1.83 -19.63
N PRO A 200 -3.83 1.19 -18.61
CA PRO A 200 -2.73 1.77 -17.83
C PRO A 200 -1.56 2.19 -18.72
N VAL A 201 -0.94 3.33 -18.41
CA VAL A 201 0.20 3.86 -19.16
C VAL A 201 1.40 3.94 -18.24
N ALA A 202 2.31 2.97 -18.35
CA ALA A 202 3.55 2.95 -17.60
C ALA A 202 4.38 4.22 -17.87
N THR A 203 4.99 4.75 -16.81
CA THR A 203 5.83 5.94 -16.87
C THR A 203 7.30 5.57 -16.69
N THR A 204 8.20 6.40 -17.21
CA THR A 204 9.65 6.21 -17.02
C THR A 204 10.13 6.67 -15.64
N GLN A 205 9.34 7.51 -14.96
CA GLN A 205 9.60 7.99 -13.61
C GLN A 205 8.35 7.78 -12.77
N ASN A 206 8.49 6.89 -11.78
CA ASN A 206 7.43 6.60 -10.82
C ASN A 206 7.00 7.89 -10.10
N SER A 207 5.72 8.01 -9.79
CA SER A 207 5.18 9.15 -9.06
C SER A 207 4.80 8.77 -7.63
N SER A 208 5.05 9.69 -6.69
CA SER A 208 4.74 9.47 -5.27
C SER A 208 3.23 9.50 -5.04
N ILE A 209 2.74 8.62 -4.16
CA ILE A 209 1.35 8.64 -3.67
C ILE A 209 1.04 9.97 -2.96
N GLY A 210 2.00 10.50 -2.19
CA GLY A 210 1.79 11.67 -1.35
C GLY A 210 0.68 11.42 -0.32
N ASN A 211 -0.28 12.36 -0.25
CA ASN A 211 -1.45 12.28 0.64
C ASN A 211 -2.76 11.99 -0.14
N ALA A 212 -2.66 11.55 -1.39
CA ALA A 212 -3.83 11.23 -2.21
C ALA A 212 -4.22 9.76 -2.03
N ASN A 213 -5.51 9.46 -2.23
CA ASN A 213 -5.99 8.07 -2.26
C ASN A 213 -5.16 7.25 -3.27
N VAL A 214 -4.82 6.02 -2.89
CA VAL A 214 -4.05 5.09 -3.72
C VAL A 214 -4.92 4.52 -4.83
N GLY A 215 -6.19 4.25 -4.55
CA GLY A 215 -7.06 3.56 -5.47
C GLY A 215 -8.41 3.22 -4.88
N VAL A 216 -9.07 2.25 -5.52
CA VAL A 216 -10.40 1.79 -5.14
C VAL A 216 -10.42 0.27 -5.06
N ALA A 217 -10.94 -0.26 -3.95
CA ALA A 217 -11.16 -1.68 -3.77
C ALA A 217 -12.40 -2.13 -4.57
N LEU A 218 -12.39 -3.37 -5.04
CA LEU A 218 -13.47 -3.96 -5.84
C LEU A 218 -14.78 -4.08 -5.07
N ASN A 219 -14.72 -4.09 -3.74
CA ASN A 219 -15.87 -4.08 -2.86
C ASN A 219 -16.44 -2.67 -2.57
N GLY A 220 -15.90 -1.61 -3.17
CA GLY A 220 -16.46 -0.25 -3.12
C GLY A 220 -15.90 0.64 -2.02
N VAL A 221 -14.73 0.31 -1.48
CA VAL A 221 -14.05 1.06 -0.41
C VAL A 221 -12.79 1.74 -0.96
N VAL A 222 -12.48 2.92 -0.44
CA VAL A 222 -11.28 3.67 -0.80
C VAL A 222 -10.03 2.99 -0.24
N LEU A 223 -8.99 2.87 -1.08
CA LEU A 223 -7.63 2.56 -0.64
C LEU A 223 -6.94 3.90 -0.33
N ALA A 224 -6.88 4.28 0.95
CA ALA A 224 -6.41 5.61 1.33
C ALA A 224 -4.88 5.73 1.33
N ALA A 225 -4.41 6.98 1.39
CA ALA A 225 -3.01 7.28 1.71
C ALA A 225 -2.64 6.79 3.13
N PRO A 226 -1.34 6.65 3.43
CA PRO A 226 -0.86 6.34 4.78
C PRO A 226 -1.52 7.18 5.88
N ALA A 227 -1.92 6.53 6.97
CA ALA A 227 -2.44 7.19 8.15
C ALA A 227 -1.37 8.11 8.77
N PRO A 228 -1.74 9.30 9.29
CA PRO A 228 -0.80 10.23 9.91
C PRO A 228 -0.46 9.82 11.35
N VAL A 229 0.17 8.66 11.52
CA VAL A 229 0.40 8.00 12.82
C VAL A 229 1.11 8.92 13.83
N GLU A 230 2.15 9.64 13.43
CA GLU A 230 2.82 10.58 14.34
C GLU A 230 1.89 11.67 14.88
N ALA A 231 0.95 12.17 14.06
CA ALA A 231 -0.01 13.17 14.50
C ALA A 231 -1.04 12.58 15.47
N ILE A 232 -1.45 11.33 15.24
CA ILE A 232 -2.39 10.58 16.10
C ILE A 232 -1.75 10.34 17.48
N LEU A 233 -0.53 9.79 17.51
CA LEU A 233 0.19 9.55 18.76
C LEU A 233 0.55 10.86 19.47
N GLY A 234 0.90 11.92 18.74
CA GLY A 234 1.17 13.24 19.30
C GLY A 234 -0.06 13.93 19.92
N ALA A 235 -1.26 13.48 19.55
CA ALA A 235 -2.53 13.91 20.13
C ALA A 235 -3.01 13.02 21.29
N TYR A 236 -2.24 12.00 21.68
CA TYR A 236 -2.63 10.98 22.66
C TYR A 236 -3.96 10.31 22.32
N THR A 237 -4.20 10.05 21.03
CA THR A 237 -5.36 9.29 20.58
C THR A 237 -4.92 7.97 19.94
N ILE A 238 -5.83 7.01 19.89
CA ILE A 238 -5.67 5.79 19.09
C ILE A 238 -6.80 5.81 18.06
N ALA A 239 -6.46 5.97 16.78
CA ALA A 239 -7.45 5.93 15.70
C ALA A 239 -7.68 4.46 15.31
N ALA A 240 -8.60 3.81 16.01
CA ALA A 240 -8.85 2.39 15.85
C ALA A 240 -9.27 2.06 14.41
N PHE A 241 -8.73 0.97 13.89
CA PHE A 241 -9.21 0.30 12.69
C PHE A 241 -10.00 -0.94 13.09
N ASP A 242 -10.92 -1.39 12.26
CA ASP A 242 -11.48 -2.73 12.40
C ASP A 242 -10.47 -3.78 11.90
N ASP A 243 -10.77 -5.06 12.06
CA ASP A 243 -9.92 -6.17 11.62
C ASP A 243 -9.69 -6.20 10.10
N CYS A 244 -10.44 -5.41 9.33
CA CYS A 244 -10.25 -5.21 7.91
C CYS A 244 -9.28 -4.05 7.59
N ALA A 245 -8.60 -3.51 8.61
CA ALA A 245 -7.73 -2.33 8.52
C ALA A 245 -8.44 -1.09 7.96
N GLY A 246 -9.75 -1.00 8.14
CA GLY A 246 -10.57 0.14 7.76
C GLY A 246 -11.06 0.93 8.95
N HIS A 247 -11.36 2.20 8.75
CA HIS A 247 -12.02 3.02 9.76
C HIS A 247 -12.88 4.12 9.12
N ILE A 248 -13.60 4.85 9.96
CA ILE A 248 -14.57 5.86 9.54
C ILE A 248 -14.11 7.23 10.00
N ASN A 249 -14.21 8.22 9.11
CA ASN A 249 -14.26 9.63 9.49
C ASN A 249 -15.40 10.35 8.75
N LEU A 250 -15.76 11.55 9.21
CA LEU A 250 -16.91 12.29 8.67
C LEU A 250 -16.69 12.90 7.27
N VAL A 251 -15.47 12.82 6.74
CA VAL A 251 -15.10 13.40 5.44
C VAL A 251 -15.05 12.33 4.34
N ALA A 252 -14.42 11.19 4.63
CA ALA A 252 -14.17 10.11 3.69
C ALA A 252 -15.11 8.91 3.87
N GLY A 253 -15.85 8.83 4.98
CA GLY A 253 -16.62 7.63 5.33
C GLY A 253 -15.70 6.47 5.69
N TYR A 254 -16.13 5.24 5.41
CA TYR A 254 -15.30 4.05 5.64
C TYR A 254 -14.23 3.90 4.56
N HIS A 255 -12.97 3.76 4.96
CA HIS A 255 -11.83 3.62 4.05
C HIS A 255 -10.72 2.78 4.69
N TYR A 256 -9.94 2.09 3.85
CA TYR A 256 -8.83 1.24 4.29
C TYR A 256 -7.51 1.99 4.35
N HIS A 257 -6.66 1.63 5.31
CA HIS A 257 -5.25 2.05 5.39
C HIS A 257 -4.25 0.92 5.20
N GLY A 258 -4.72 -0.34 5.15
CA GLY A 258 -3.89 -1.51 4.88
C GLY A 258 -4.70 -2.68 4.34
N GLU A 259 -4.00 -3.75 3.94
CA GLU A 259 -4.59 -4.97 3.40
C GLU A 259 -4.67 -6.05 4.48
N ALA A 260 -5.88 -6.37 4.94
CA ALA A 260 -6.14 -7.37 5.98
C ALA A 260 -7.05 -8.53 5.51
N GLY A 261 -7.11 -8.78 4.20
CA GLY A 261 -7.83 -9.90 3.59
C GLY A 261 -9.29 -9.62 3.22
N CYS A 262 -9.93 -8.59 3.78
CA CYS A 262 -11.37 -8.36 3.57
C CYS A 262 -11.77 -7.85 2.18
N SER A 263 -10.82 -7.26 1.43
CA SER A 263 -11.06 -6.66 0.11
C SER A 263 -10.68 -7.59 -1.06
N GLN A 264 -10.06 -8.74 -0.77
CA GLN A 264 -9.60 -9.75 -1.72
C GLN A 264 -10.78 -10.55 -2.35
N THR A 265 -11.54 -9.91 -3.23
CA THR A 265 -12.79 -10.47 -3.78
C THR A 265 -12.62 -11.31 -5.05
N GLN A 266 -11.53 -11.10 -5.80
CA GLN A 266 -11.29 -11.79 -7.07
C GLN A 266 -10.17 -12.83 -6.96
N ILE A 267 -10.55 -14.04 -6.55
CA ILE A 267 -9.64 -15.18 -6.38
C ILE A 267 -9.01 -15.59 -7.72
N GLN A 268 -7.70 -15.85 -7.70
CA GLN A 268 -6.94 -16.27 -8.88
C GLN A 268 -6.80 -17.79 -8.94
N SER A 269 -7.05 -18.39 -10.11
CA SER A 269 -7.06 -19.86 -10.24
C SER A 269 -5.68 -20.53 -10.30
N ASP A 270 -4.62 -19.74 -10.43
CA ASP A 270 -3.22 -20.16 -10.57
C ASP A 270 -2.41 -20.07 -9.26
N GLY A 271 -3.07 -19.77 -8.14
CA GLY A 271 -2.46 -19.65 -6.82
C GLY A 271 -1.83 -18.28 -6.54
N HIS A 272 -2.00 -17.32 -7.45
CA HIS A 272 -1.63 -15.94 -7.20
C HIS A 272 -2.51 -15.30 -6.11
N ALA A 273 -2.02 -14.26 -5.44
CA ALA A 273 -2.81 -13.44 -4.54
C ALA A 273 -4.11 -12.99 -5.22
N ALA A 274 -5.20 -12.90 -4.46
CA ALA A 274 -6.48 -12.45 -5.00
C ALA A 274 -6.45 -10.94 -5.30
N MET A 275 -7.12 -10.53 -6.38
CA MET A 275 -7.21 -9.11 -6.73
C MET A 275 -8.19 -8.43 -5.78
N MET A 276 -7.77 -7.27 -5.26
CA MET A 276 -8.54 -6.49 -4.29
C MET A 276 -9.02 -5.15 -4.84
N GLY A 277 -8.37 -4.60 -5.88
CA GLY A 277 -8.70 -3.27 -6.39
C GLY A 277 -7.90 -2.82 -7.60
N TYR A 278 -8.08 -1.55 -7.95
CA TYR A 278 -7.26 -0.85 -8.94
C TYR A 278 -6.63 0.39 -8.29
N ALA A 279 -5.34 0.62 -8.58
CA ALA A 279 -4.69 1.87 -8.27
C ALA A 279 -5.18 2.98 -9.22
N LEU A 280 -4.99 4.25 -8.86
CA LEU A 280 -5.44 5.39 -9.67
C LEU A 280 -4.76 5.50 -11.04
N ASP A 281 -3.65 4.79 -11.26
CA ASP A 281 -2.97 4.67 -12.55
C ASP A 281 -3.49 3.51 -13.42
N GLY A 282 -4.49 2.77 -12.91
CA GLY A 282 -5.21 1.70 -13.59
C GLY A 282 -4.60 0.30 -13.45
N PHE A 283 -3.41 0.16 -12.87
CA PHE A 283 -2.86 -1.17 -12.62
C PHE A 283 -3.61 -1.87 -11.48
N GLY A 284 -3.77 -3.19 -11.61
CA GLY A 284 -4.42 -4.00 -10.59
C GLY A 284 -3.62 -4.05 -9.29
N VAL A 285 -4.33 -4.07 -8.17
CA VAL A 285 -3.79 -4.25 -6.82
C VAL A 285 -4.28 -5.59 -6.29
N PHE A 286 -3.35 -6.43 -5.87
CA PHE A 286 -3.58 -7.75 -5.33
C PHE A 286 -3.21 -7.79 -3.84
N GLY A 287 -3.73 -8.78 -3.11
CA GLY A 287 -3.36 -9.01 -1.72
C GLY A 287 -1.85 -9.25 -1.56
N MET A 288 -1.33 -9.12 -0.34
CA MET A 288 0.11 -9.25 -0.10
C MET A 288 0.66 -10.66 -0.39
N LEU A 289 -0.12 -11.69 -0.04
CA LEU A 289 0.33 -13.08 -0.05
C LEU A 289 -0.38 -13.88 -1.15
N ASN A 290 0.41 -14.70 -1.83
CA ASN A 290 -0.12 -15.73 -2.71
C ASN A 290 -0.83 -16.84 -1.91
N GLU A 291 -1.50 -17.76 -2.60
CA GLU A 291 -2.25 -18.86 -1.95
C GLU A 291 -1.34 -19.77 -1.09
N ASP A 292 -0.05 -19.81 -1.38
CA ASP A 292 0.96 -20.54 -0.59
C ASP A 292 1.41 -19.81 0.70
N GLY A 293 0.87 -18.61 0.95
CA GLY A 293 1.19 -17.78 2.10
C GLY A 293 2.52 -17.03 1.98
N LEU A 294 3.09 -16.94 0.78
CA LEU A 294 4.35 -16.25 0.51
C LEU A 294 4.11 -14.98 -0.31
N GLU A 295 4.80 -13.92 0.09
CA GLU A 295 4.92 -12.68 -0.69
C GLU A 295 5.84 -12.92 -1.90
N PRO A 296 5.54 -12.35 -3.08
CA PRO A 296 6.47 -12.38 -4.20
C PRO A 296 7.83 -11.76 -3.85
N THR A 297 8.90 -12.43 -4.26
CA THR A 297 10.27 -11.99 -3.92
C THR A 297 10.89 -10.99 -4.89
N ASP A 298 10.18 -10.67 -5.97
CA ASP A 298 10.67 -9.88 -7.11
C ASP A 298 9.92 -8.55 -7.29
N LEU A 299 9.26 -8.06 -6.24
CA LEU A 299 8.60 -6.75 -6.23
C LEU A 299 9.59 -5.60 -6.43
N ASP A 300 9.20 -4.63 -7.26
CA ASP A 300 9.92 -3.38 -7.45
C ASP A 300 9.66 -2.37 -6.30
N GLU A 301 10.25 -1.17 -6.38
CA GLU A 301 10.10 -0.14 -5.34
C GLU A 301 8.65 0.37 -5.16
N CYS A 302 7.77 0.16 -6.15
CA CYS A 302 6.36 0.47 -6.03
C CYS A 302 5.55 -0.71 -5.49
N ARG A 303 6.19 -1.83 -5.14
CA ARG A 303 5.58 -3.12 -4.79
C ARG A 303 4.87 -3.81 -5.96
N GLY A 304 5.34 -3.59 -7.19
CA GLY A 304 4.78 -4.26 -8.36
C GLY A 304 5.78 -5.15 -9.08
N HIS A 305 5.26 -6.08 -9.88
CA HIS A 305 6.04 -6.93 -10.78
C HIS A 305 5.22 -7.26 -12.03
N THR A 306 5.83 -7.96 -13.00
CA THR A 306 5.20 -8.28 -14.28
C THR A 306 5.16 -9.79 -14.51
N ASP A 307 4.01 -10.29 -14.96
CA ASP A 307 3.87 -11.65 -15.49
C ASP A 307 3.09 -11.68 -16.83
N ASP A 308 3.06 -12.84 -17.50
CA ASP A 308 2.42 -13.03 -18.81
C ASP A 308 0.87 -13.04 -18.76
N THR A 309 0.26 -13.03 -17.57
CA THR A 309 -1.19 -13.14 -17.35
C THR A 309 -1.81 -11.81 -16.95
N ARG A 310 -1.12 -11.05 -16.10
CA ARG A 310 -1.56 -9.81 -15.45
C ARG A 310 -0.85 -8.58 -15.99
N GLY A 311 0.25 -8.76 -16.73
CA GLY A 311 1.15 -7.65 -17.04
C GLY A 311 1.75 -7.11 -15.75
N TYR A 312 2.11 -5.82 -15.74
CA TYR A 312 2.53 -5.16 -14.50
C TYR A 312 1.34 -5.02 -13.54
N HIS A 313 1.53 -5.38 -12.28
CA HIS A 313 0.52 -5.24 -11.23
C HIS A 313 1.17 -5.13 -9.85
N TYR A 314 0.42 -4.63 -8.87
CA TYR A 314 0.90 -4.42 -7.51
C TYR A 314 0.48 -5.52 -6.54
N HIS A 315 1.30 -5.73 -5.52
CA HIS A 315 0.94 -6.45 -4.31
C HIS A 315 0.87 -5.47 -3.14
N ALA A 316 -0.25 -5.47 -2.43
CA ALA A 316 -0.44 -4.61 -1.27
C ALA A 316 0.61 -4.92 -0.19
N ALA A 317 0.97 -3.92 0.61
CA ALA A 317 1.88 -4.09 1.74
C ALA A 317 1.17 -4.63 2.96
N ASP A 318 1.96 -5.12 3.91
CA ASP A 318 1.45 -5.49 5.23
C ASP A 318 0.83 -4.25 5.91
N VAL A 319 -0.24 -4.45 6.68
CA VAL A 319 -0.91 -3.37 7.41
C VAL A 319 0.08 -2.56 8.26
N SER A 320 1.09 -3.20 8.84
CA SER A 320 2.11 -2.53 9.65
C SER A 320 3.01 -1.55 8.89
N GLU A 321 3.08 -1.68 7.56
CA GLU A 321 3.83 -0.76 6.70
C GLU A 321 3.08 0.55 6.44
N ASN A 322 1.80 0.66 6.84
CA ASN A 322 0.96 1.84 6.70
C ASN A 322 0.91 2.34 5.24
N MET A 323 0.79 1.43 4.27
CA MET A 323 0.63 1.75 2.86
C MET A 323 0.07 0.55 2.08
N PHE A 324 -0.51 0.80 0.90
CA PHE A 324 -0.81 -0.27 -0.05
C PHE A 324 0.35 -0.49 -1.03
N ILE A 325 0.84 0.58 -1.65
CA ILE A 325 1.90 0.54 -2.67
C ILE A 325 2.89 1.69 -2.44
N GLY A 326 4.13 1.52 -2.90
CA GLY A 326 5.19 2.52 -2.68
C GLY A 326 5.09 3.75 -3.60
N CYS A 327 4.56 3.57 -4.81
CA CYS A 327 4.41 4.61 -5.83
C CYS A 327 3.46 4.18 -6.93
N PHE A 328 3.05 5.13 -7.78
CA PHE A 328 2.41 4.82 -9.05
C PHE A 328 3.48 4.60 -10.13
N LYS A 329 3.46 3.43 -10.74
CA LYS A 329 4.18 3.05 -11.95
C LYS A 329 3.63 3.74 -13.18
N GLY A 330 2.31 3.92 -13.22
CA GLY A 330 1.60 4.50 -14.34
C GLY A 330 1.23 5.97 -14.16
N ALA A 331 0.73 6.57 -15.24
CA ALA A 331 0.20 7.92 -15.22
C ALA A 331 -1.26 7.90 -14.71
N THR A 332 -1.52 8.65 -13.63
CA THR A 332 -2.86 8.82 -13.06
C THR A 332 -3.69 9.84 -13.85
N ALA A 333 -5.01 9.70 -13.84
CA ALA A 333 -5.90 10.69 -14.45
C ALA A 333 -5.95 12.01 -13.64
N ARG A 334 -6.19 13.13 -14.32
CA ARG A 334 -6.38 14.47 -13.73
C ARG A 334 -7.77 15.04 -13.95
#